data_AF-A0A954WML6-F1
#
_entry.id   AF-A0A954WML6-F1
#
_cell.length_a   1.000
_cell.length_b   1.000
_cell.length_c   1.000
_cell.angle_alpha   90.00
_cell.angle_beta   90.00
_cell.angle_gamma   90.00
#
_symmetry.space_group_name_H-M   'P 1'
#
loop_
_entity.id
_entity.type
_entity.pdbx_description
1 polymer ?
#
loop_
_entity_poly.entity_id
_entity_poly.type
_entity_poly.pdbx_seq_one_letter_code
_entity_poly.pdbx_strand_id
1 'polypeptide(L)'
;VLGSMGTPHKVKVGKVEVFLCCEGCKHGKVDKQHWETIAQNMKQAQAQCPVMEKPLPDNAKSTVVNGRLVFVCCPPCTKKIAASPDTFLDEIDNLYQASIDSKNARR
;
A
#
# COMPACT_ATOMS: atom_id res chain seq x y z
N VAL A 1 -19.03 -0.64 -2.06
CA VAL A 1 -18.01 -0.08 -1.13
C VAL A 1 -18.10 -0.81 0.19
N LEU A 2 -17.02 -0.92 0.98
CA LEU A 2 -17.15 -1.40 2.36
C LEU A 2 -18.20 -0.53 3.08
N GLY A 3 -19.16 -1.17 3.77
CA GLY A 3 -20.33 -0.49 4.32
C GLY A 3 -21.64 -0.76 3.58
N SER A 4 -21.61 -1.13 2.29
CA SER A 4 -22.84 -1.40 1.53
C SER A 4 -23.59 -2.67 1.97
N MET A 5 -22.92 -3.54 2.73
CA MET A 5 -23.47 -4.79 3.27
C MET A 5 -23.50 -4.77 4.81
N GLY A 6 -23.58 -3.57 5.41
CA GLY A 6 -23.48 -3.37 6.85
C GLY A 6 -22.10 -2.93 7.32
N THR A 7 -21.95 -2.75 8.62
CA THR A 7 -20.73 -2.21 9.24
C THR A 7 -19.54 -3.15 9.02
N PRO A 8 -18.45 -2.69 8.37
CA PRO A 8 -17.27 -3.52 8.18
C PRO A 8 -16.63 -3.96 9.49
N HIS A 9 -16.10 -5.17 9.54
CA HIS A 9 -15.42 -5.69 10.72
C HIS A 9 -14.00 -5.15 10.78
N LYS A 10 -13.69 -4.42 11.85
CA LYS A 10 -12.36 -3.88 12.10
C LYS A 10 -11.46 -4.94 12.75
N VAL A 11 -10.27 -5.17 12.17
CA VAL A 11 -9.24 -6.08 12.69
C VAL A 11 -7.91 -5.35 12.75
N LYS A 12 -7.16 -5.54 13.85
CA LYS A 12 -5.83 -4.96 14.03
C LYS A 12 -4.75 -5.99 13.66
N VAL A 13 -3.92 -5.66 12.68
CA VAL A 13 -2.79 -6.51 12.24
C VAL A 13 -1.48 -5.77 12.52
N GLY A 14 -0.89 -6.05 13.68
CA GLY A 14 0.30 -5.32 14.14
C GLY A 14 0.00 -3.83 14.33
N LYS A 15 0.56 -2.97 13.46
CA LYS A 15 0.41 -1.50 13.51
C LYS A 15 -0.66 -0.94 12.57
N VAL A 16 -1.27 -1.77 11.74
CA VAL A 16 -2.31 -1.36 10.79
C VAL A 16 -3.68 -1.87 11.19
N GLU A 17 -4.70 -1.13 10.78
CA GLU A 17 -6.09 -1.49 10.95
C GLU A 17 -6.66 -1.87 9.58
N VAL A 18 -7.26 -3.06 9.50
CA VAL A 18 -7.85 -3.62 8.27
C VAL A 18 -9.36 -3.75 8.49
N PHE A 19 -10.13 -3.35 7.48
CA PHE A 19 -11.58 -3.49 7.48
C PHE A 19 -11.98 -4.65 6.57
N LEU A 20 -12.70 -5.61 7.14
CA LEU A 20 -13.19 -6.80 6.46
C LEU A 20 -14.67 -6.66 6.16
N CYS A 21 -15.12 -7.24 5.04
CA CYS A 21 -16.51 -7.16 4.61
C CYS A 21 -17.47 -8.02 5.46
N CYS A 22 -17.00 -9.14 6.04
CA CYS A 22 -17.81 -10.04 6.86
C CYS A 22 -16.99 -10.73 7.96
N GLU A 23 -17.67 -11.37 8.91
CA GLU A 23 -17.04 -12.06 10.03
C GLU A 23 -16.19 -13.25 9.59
N GLY A 24 -16.62 -13.98 8.55
CA GLY A 24 -15.87 -15.13 8.01
C GLY A 24 -14.46 -14.77 7.56
N CYS A 25 -14.24 -13.54 7.06
CA CYS A 25 -12.91 -13.08 6.67
C CYS A 25 -11.93 -12.96 7.85
N LYS A 26 -12.40 -12.87 9.09
CA LYS A 26 -11.53 -12.84 10.28
C LYS A 26 -10.78 -14.15 10.48
N HIS A 27 -11.33 -15.26 10.01
CA HIS A 27 -10.71 -16.58 10.07
C HIS A 27 -9.80 -16.86 8.86
N GLY A 28 -9.68 -15.91 7.93
CA GLY A 28 -8.73 -15.98 6.82
C GLY A 28 -7.30 -15.65 7.24
N LYS A 29 -6.41 -15.52 6.25
CA LYS A 29 -4.99 -15.15 6.44
C LYS A 29 -4.82 -13.64 6.71
N VAL A 30 -5.49 -13.13 7.74
CA VAL A 30 -5.44 -11.72 8.18
C VAL A 30 -4.51 -11.64 9.39
N ASP A 31 -3.26 -12.01 9.18
CA ASP A 31 -2.20 -12.06 10.20
C ASP A 31 -0.99 -11.21 9.81
N LYS A 32 -0.05 -11.08 10.75
CA LYS A 32 1.15 -10.26 10.59
C LYS A 32 2.04 -10.74 9.43
N GLN A 33 2.20 -12.04 9.27
CA GLN A 33 3.07 -12.62 8.23
C GLN A 33 2.48 -12.38 6.83
N HIS A 34 1.17 -12.54 6.70
CA HIS A 34 0.49 -12.26 5.44
C HIS A 34 0.51 -10.76 5.10
N TRP A 35 0.35 -9.91 6.12
CA TRP A 35 0.49 -8.46 5.94
C TRP A 35 1.88 -8.04 5.46
N GLU A 36 2.94 -8.66 5.99
CA GLU A 36 4.31 -8.43 5.52
C GLU A 36 4.47 -8.78 4.04
N THR A 37 3.86 -9.88 3.59
CA THR A 37 3.87 -10.29 2.17
C THR A 37 3.12 -9.27 1.29
N ILE A 38 1.95 -8.79 1.74
CA ILE A 38 1.21 -7.73 1.04
C ILE A 38 2.07 -6.47 0.91
N ALA A 39 2.69 -6.03 2.01
CA ALA A 39 3.55 -4.85 2.01
C ALA A 39 4.75 -5.02 1.06
N GLN A 40 5.39 -6.19 1.02
CA GLN A 40 6.49 -6.45 0.08
C GLN A 40 6.02 -6.44 -1.37
N ASN A 41 4.89 -7.08 -1.68
CA ASN A 41 4.31 -7.08 -3.03
C ASN A 41 3.96 -5.66 -3.49
N MET A 42 3.40 -4.83 -2.59
CA MET A 42 3.11 -3.43 -2.88
C MET A 42 4.39 -2.62 -3.09
N LYS A 43 5.42 -2.81 -2.27
CA LYS A 43 6.73 -2.17 -2.45
C LYS A 43 7.34 -2.53 -3.81
N GLN A 44 7.31 -3.80 -4.19
CA GLN A 44 7.79 -4.28 -5.48
C GLN A 44 6.97 -3.74 -6.65
N ALA A 45 5.65 -3.63 -6.50
CA ALA A 45 4.78 -3.05 -7.51
C ALA A 45 5.03 -1.56 -7.68
N GLN A 46 5.28 -0.83 -6.58
CA GLN A 46 5.61 0.59 -6.63
C GLN A 46 6.98 0.79 -7.28
N ALA A 47 7.98 -0.05 -6.93
CA ALA A 47 9.36 -0.11 -7.42
C ALA A 47 10.22 1.16 -7.27
N GLN A 48 9.62 2.34 -7.36
CA GLN A 48 10.24 3.65 -7.44
C GLN A 48 9.65 4.57 -6.36
N CYS A 49 10.47 5.49 -5.86
CA CYS A 49 10.06 6.52 -4.92
C CYS A 49 9.30 7.62 -5.67
N PRO A 50 8.04 7.94 -5.32
CA PRO A 50 7.23 8.92 -6.05
C PRO A 50 7.72 10.36 -5.87
N VAL A 51 8.61 10.61 -4.91
CA VAL A 51 9.14 11.95 -4.62
C VAL A 51 10.44 12.22 -5.35
N MET A 52 11.29 11.21 -5.47
CA MET A 52 12.65 11.34 -6.00
C MET A 52 12.83 10.62 -7.33
N GLU A 53 11.82 9.88 -7.78
CA GLU A 53 11.82 9.09 -9.02
C GLU A 53 12.98 8.10 -9.11
N LYS A 54 13.48 7.62 -7.97
CA LYS A 54 14.58 6.63 -7.90
C LYS A 54 14.07 5.28 -7.42
N PRO A 55 14.71 4.17 -7.82
CA PRO A 55 14.37 2.84 -7.30
C PRO A 55 14.33 2.81 -5.76
N LEU A 56 13.35 2.09 -5.22
CA LEU A 56 13.22 1.90 -3.79
C LEU A 56 14.35 0.99 -3.27
N PRO A 57 15.08 1.40 -2.22
CA PRO A 57 16.09 0.54 -1.61
C PRO A 57 15.44 -0.60 -0.80
N ASP A 58 16.23 -1.61 -0.44
CA ASP A 58 15.75 -2.73 0.38
C ASP A 58 15.17 -2.28 1.73
N ASN A 59 15.80 -1.28 2.34
CA ASN A 59 15.42 -0.69 3.62
C ASN A 59 14.45 0.50 3.50
N ALA A 60 13.73 0.61 2.36
CA ALA A 60 12.73 1.65 2.13
C ALA A 60 11.78 1.81 3.32
N LYS A 61 11.39 3.06 3.58
CA LYS A 61 10.43 3.38 4.63
C LYS A 61 9.03 3.43 4.04
N SER A 62 8.02 3.21 4.86
CA SER A 62 6.62 3.35 4.46
C SER A 62 5.89 4.34 5.34
N THR A 63 4.83 4.93 4.78
CA THR A 63 3.88 5.79 5.48
C THR A 63 2.48 5.51 4.94
N VAL A 64 1.45 5.82 5.74
CA VAL A 64 0.06 5.77 5.28
C VAL A 64 -0.44 7.19 5.08
N VAL A 65 -0.95 7.49 3.89
CA VAL A 65 -1.49 8.80 3.51
C VAL A 65 -2.82 8.58 2.82
N ASN A 66 -3.89 9.23 3.31
CA ASN A 66 -5.26 9.04 2.83
C ASN A 66 -5.68 7.56 2.73
N GLY A 67 -5.28 6.74 3.71
CA GLY A 67 -5.58 5.31 3.74
C GLY A 67 -4.77 4.45 2.76
N ARG A 68 -3.84 5.03 1.99
CA ARG A 68 -2.97 4.32 1.05
C ARG A 68 -1.59 4.11 1.65
N LEU A 69 -1.08 2.88 1.55
CA LEU A 69 0.29 2.54 1.97
C LEU A 69 1.27 2.98 0.88
N VAL A 70 2.23 3.83 1.25
CA VAL A 70 3.21 4.43 0.34
C VAL A 70 4.62 4.11 0.79
N PHE A 71 5.50 3.76 -0.14
CA PHE A 71 6.91 3.49 0.12
C PHE A 71 7.81 4.64 -0.36
N VAL A 72 8.86 4.94 0.38
CA VAL A 72 9.82 6.00 0.08
C VAL A 72 11.25 5.56 0.30
N CYS A 73 12.18 6.14 -0.46
CA CYS A 73 13.59 5.82 -0.34
C CYS A 73 14.23 6.32 0.97
N CYS A 74 13.72 7.42 1.56
CA CYS A 74 14.27 8.00 2.79
C CYS A 74 13.20 8.69 3.64
N PRO A 75 13.42 8.83 4.98
CA PRO A 75 12.44 9.44 5.88
C PRO A 75 11.96 10.84 5.48
N PRO A 76 12.80 11.76 4.95
CA PRO A 76 12.34 13.09 4.53
C PRO A 76 11.21 13.09 3.49
N CYS A 77 11.18 12.08 2.61
CA CYS A 77 10.13 11.99 1.59
C CYS A 77 8.74 11.79 2.20
N THR A 78 8.62 11.16 3.38
CA THR A 78 7.32 10.98 4.05
C THR A 78 6.62 12.32 4.33
N LYS A 79 7.38 13.36 4.72
CA LYS A 79 6.86 14.69 4.99
C LYS A 79 6.40 15.40 3.71
N LYS A 80 7.12 15.22 2.61
CA LYS A 80 6.74 15.78 1.30
C LYS A 80 5.40 15.19 0.82
N ILE A 81 5.25 13.86 0.96
CA ILE A 81 3.99 13.19 0.59
C ILE A 81 2.83 13.66 1.46
N ALA A 82 3.04 13.83 2.77
CA ALA A 82 2.00 14.35 3.65
C ALA A 82 1.60 15.81 3.32
N ALA A 83 2.51 16.61 2.75
CA ALA A 83 2.25 18.00 2.39
C ALA A 83 1.49 18.16 1.05
N SER A 84 1.65 17.21 0.11
CA SER A 84 0.98 17.26 -1.20
C SER A 84 0.50 15.86 -1.60
N PRO A 85 -0.44 15.27 -0.84
CA PRO A 85 -0.80 13.86 -0.98
C PRO A 85 -1.30 13.52 -2.39
N ASP A 86 -2.21 14.32 -2.96
CA ASP A 86 -2.86 14.01 -4.22
C ASP A 86 -1.85 13.83 -5.36
N THR A 87 -0.90 14.77 -5.51
CA THR A 87 0.16 14.71 -6.54
C THR A 87 0.98 13.42 -6.46
N PHE A 88 1.39 13.01 -5.25
CA PHE A 88 2.21 11.81 -5.10
C PHE A 88 1.40 10.52 -5.15
N LEU A 89 0.12 10.57 -4.79
CA LEU A 89 -0.79 9.43 -4.87
C LEU A 89 -1.13 9.09 -6.32
N ASP A 90 -1.28 10.10 -7.19
CA ASP A 90 -1.44 9.93 -8.63
C ASP A 90 -0.22 9.26 -9.26
N GLU A 91 0.99 9.70 -8.88
CA GLU A 91 2.22 9.06 -9.36
C GLU A 91 2.32 7.60 -8.95
N ILE A 92 1.89 7.26 -7.73
CA ILE A 92 1.84 5.87 -7.26
C ILE A 92 0.84 5.05 -8.07
N ASP A 93 -0.30 5.62 -8.46
CA ASP A 93 -1.26 4.92 -9.32
C ASP A 93 -0.66 4.61 -10.69
N ASN A 94 0.09 5.55 -11.28
CA ASN A 94 0.82 5.30 -12.51
C ASN A 94 1.83 4.15 -12.38
N LEU A 95 2.61 4.14 -11.29
CA LEU A 95 3.58 3.07 -11.01
C LEU A 95 2.89 1.70 -10.86
N TYR A 96 1.77 1.64 -10.16
CA TYR A 96 0.99 0.42 -10.02
C TYR A 96 0.38 -0.04 -11.34
N GLN A 97 -0.13 0.88 -12.16
CA GLN A 97 -0.66 0.55 -13.49
C GLN A 97 0.44 -0.05 -14.37
N ALA A 98 1.62 0.57 -14.43
CA ALA A 98 2.76 0.05 -15.18
C ALA A 98 3.19 -1.35 -14.69
N SER A 99 3.13 -1.61 -13.38
CA SER A 99 3.40 -2.92 -12.80
C SER A 99 2.38 -3.99 -13.26
N ILE A 100 1.10 -3.62 -13.30
CA ILE A 100 0.01 -4.49 -13.76
C ILE A 100 0.17 -4.80 -15.25
N ASP A 101 0.39 -3.79 -16.09
CA ASP A 101 0.55 -3.96 -17.53
C ASP A 101 1.75 -4.85 -17.85
N SER A 102 2.87 -4.65 -17.14
CA SER A 102 4.05 -5.49 -17.26
C SER A 102 3.80 -6.95 -16.87
N LYS A 103 2.92 -7.22 -15.90
CA LYS A 103 2.54 -8.59 -15.51
C LYS A 103 1.62 -9.23 -16.54
N ASN A 104 0.65 -8.46 -17.06
CA ASN A 104 -0.28 -8.93 -18.07
C ASN A 104 0.44 -9.27 -19.38
N ALA A 105 1.43 -8.48 -19.79
CA ALA A 105 2.23 -8.74 -20.99
C ALA A 105 3.12 -10.00 -20.89
N ARG A 106 3.39 -10.50 -19.68
CA ARG A 106 4.20 -11.70 -19.43
C ARG A 106 3.37 -12.99 -19.31
N ARG A 107 2.05 -12.86 -19.29
CA ARG A 107 1.11 -13.96 -19.13
C ARG A 107 0.59 -14.42 -20.48
#